data_AF-A0ABD3IFK5-F1
#
_entry.id   AF-A0ABD3IFK5-F1
#
_cell.length_a   1.000
_cell.length_b   1.000
_cell.length_c   1.000
_cell.angle_alpha   90.00
_cell.angle_beta   90.00
_cell.angle_gamma   90.00
#
_symmetry.space_group_name_H-M   'P 1'
#
loop_
_entity.id
_entity.type
_entity.pdbx_description
1 polymer ?
#
loop_
_entity_poly.entity_id
_entity_poly.type
_entity_poly.pdbx_seq_one_letter_code
_entity_poly.pdbx_strand_id
1 'polypeptide(L)'
;MVNYTNRVMTTLESAMGHEIAWPDHQQRAVNSAHFAELDFPSCIGLVDGTLVKLSERPRDDGETLFDRKSNYSMNVQVIYDQNKCVIYFFAGMLGSCHDLTCLRRSSLWRRFGSAQLFDNGRYLLGDSGYLALDHLVCSNKKTGGDMDKVDFNTCIAHATIRTIRTYYRQ
;
A
#
# COMPACT_ATOMS: atom_id res chain seq x y z
N MET A 1 -19.38 -3.68 -22.25
CA MET A 1 -19.89 -2.78 -21.20
C MET A 1 -18.66 -2.15 -20.58
N VAL A 2 -18.12 -1.12 -21.24
CA VAL A 2 -16.87 -0.45 -20.85
C VAL A 2 -17.26 0.56 -19.78
N ASN A 3 -16.70 0.52 -18.55
CA ASN A 3 -16.49 1.77 -17.80
C ASN A 3 -15.80 1.66 -16.42
N TYR A 4 -15.93 0.61 -15.59
CA TYR A 4 -15.43 0.74 -14.20
C TYR A 4 -13.89 0.72 -14.12
N THR A 5 -13.23 -0.28 -14.70
CA THR A 5 -11.76 -0.38 -14.71
C THR A 5 -11.14 0.81 -15.43
N ASN A 6 -11.63 1.18 -16.62
CA ASN A 6 -11.09 2.32 -17.35
C ASN A 6 -11.34 3.63 -16.61
N ARG A 7 -12.50 3.82 -15.96
CA ARG A 7 -12.72 5.01 -15.14
C ARG A 7 -11.81 5.04 -13.92
N VAL A 8 -11.62 3.92 -13.22
CA VAL A 8 -10.68 3.87 -12.08
C VAL A 8 -9.26 4.14 -12.55
N MET A 9 -8.80 3.49 -13.63
CA MET A 9 -7.45 3.71 -14.17
C MET A 9 -7.27 5.14 -14.70
N THR A 10 -8.22 5.69 -15.47
CA THR A 10 -8.18 7.07 -15.97
C THR A 10 -8.31 8.09 -14.84
N THR A 11 -9.11 7.84 -13.81
CA THR A 11 -9.20 8.69 -12.62
C THR A 11 -7.89 8.66 -11.83
N LEU A 12 -7.30 7.47 -11.66
CA LEU A 12 -6.00 7.32 -10.99
C LEU A 12 -4.88 7.97 -11.80
N GLU A 13 -4.87 7.81 -13.13
CA GLU A 13 -3.91 8.44 -14.04
C GLU A 13 -4.06 9.96 -14.09
N SER A 14 -5.28 10.49 -14.01
CA SER A 14 -5.52 11.94 -13.95
C SER A 14 -5.22 12.54 -12.57
N ALA A 15 -5.33 11.76 -11.49
CA ALA A 15 -4.92 12.16 -10.14
C ALA A 15 -3.39 12.13 -9.95
N MET A 16 -2.67 11.35 -10.76
CA MET A 16 -1.20 11.32 -10.75
C MET A 16 -0.64 12.70 -11.12
N GLY A 17 0.22 13.25 -10.24
CA GLY A 17 0.95 14.49 -10.50
C GLY A 17 0.24 15.78 -10.06
N HIS A 18 -1.07 15.76 -9.79
CA HIS A 18 -1.80 16.90 -9.24
C HIS A 18 -2.19 16.71 -7.76
N GLU A 19 -2.65 15.51 -7.38
CA GLU A 19 -3.17 15.25 -6.02
C GLU A 19 -2.37 14.16 -5.30
N ILE A 20 -1.78 13.21 -6.04
CA ILE A 20 -0.99 12.11 -5.49
C ILE A 20 0.49 12.43 -5.65
N ALA A 21 1.12 12.80 -4.54
CA ALA A 21 2.54 13.11 -4.47
C ALA A 21 3.18 12.46 -3.24
N TRP A 22 4.45 12.04 -3.40
CA TRP A 22 5.24 11.57 -2.27
C TRP A 22 5.43 12.72 -1.27
N PRO A 23 5.25 12.48 0.04
CA PRO A 23 5.32 13.54 1.03
C PRO A 23 6.69 14.20 1.06
N ASP A 24 6.74 15.52 1.21
CA ASP A 24 7.98 16.27 1.44
C ASP A 24 8.55 16.06 2.87
N HIS A 25 9.65 16.73 3.20
CA HIS A 25 10.29 16.56 4.53
C HIS A 25 9.39 16.95 5.70
N GLN A 26 8.55 17.97 5.55
CA GLN A 26 7.65 18.47 6.58
C GLN A 26 6.47 17.52 6.75
N GLN A 27 5.85 17.10 5.64
CA GLN A 27 4.79 16.11 5.64
C GLN A 27 5.27 14.81 6.27
N ARG A 28 6.43 14.28 5.85
CA ARG A 28 7.02 13.08 6.48
C ARG A 28 7.26 13.23 8.00
N ALA A 29 7.56 14.43 8.48
CA ALA A 29 7.70 14.68 9.92
C ALA A 29 6.35 14.61 10.65
N VAL A 30 5.30 15.19 10.06
CA VAL A 30 3.93 15.11 10.57
C VAL A 30 3.44 13.67 10.58
N ASN A 31 3.63 12.93 9.47
CA ASN A 31 3.28 11.52 9.36
C ASN A 31 3.96 10.71 10.47
N SER A 32 5.28 10.88 10.64
CA SER A 32 6.06 10.20 11.67
C SER A 32 5.63 10.53 13.09
N ALA A 33 5.24 11.77 13.38
CA ALA A 33 4.76 12.13 14.70
C ALA A 33 3.42 11.45 15.00
N HIS A 34 2.52 11.42 14.03
CA HIS A 34 1.23 10.74 14.18
C HIS A 34 1.39 9.23 14.39
N PHE A 35 2.20 8.57 13.57
CA PHE A 35 2.41 7.13 13.70
C PHE A 35 3.19 6.77 14.98
N ALA A 36 4.01 7.68 15.53
CA ALA A 36 4.64 7.49 16.83
C ALA A 36 3.61 7.39 17.98
N GLU A 37 2.49 8.10 17.91
CA GLU A 37 1.37 7.96 18.87
C GLU A 37 0.67 6.59 18.78
N LEU A 38 0.94 5.83 17.72
CA LEU A 38 0.42 4.48 17.47
C LEU A 38 1.50 3.41 17.67
N ASP A 39 2.60 3.74 18.37
CA ASP A 39 3.76 2.87 18.63
C ASP A 39 4.64 2.56 17.39
N PHE A 40 4.52 3.38 16.34
CA PHE A 40 5.31 3.26 15.11
C PHE A 40 6.12 4.52 14.82
N PRO A 41 7.14 4.84 15.63
CA PRO A 41 8.00 6.00 15.39
C PRO A 41 8.72 5.85 14.04
N SER A 42 8.98 6.97 13.36
CA SER A 42 9.63 7.04 12.04
C SER A 42 8.83 6.43 10.87
N CYS A 43 7.64 5.88 11.11
CA CYS A 43 6.75 5.46 10.02
C CYS A 43 6.20 6.69 9.28
N ILE A 44 6.25 6.68 7.95
CA ILE A 44 5.76 7.81 7.13
C ILE A 44 4.53 7.48 6.28
N GLY A 45 4.10 6.22 6.31
CA GLY A 45 2.97 5.76 5.52
C GLY A 45 2.79 4.26 5.61
N LEU A 46 1.61 3.83 5.20
CA LEU A 46 1.20 2.43 5.20
C LEU A 46 1.12 1.96 3.75
N VAL A 47 1.68 0.79 3.43
CA VAL A 47 1.62 0.17 2.10
C VAL A 47 0.73 -1.07 2.14
N ASP A 48 -0.20 -1.15 1.20
CA ASP A 48 -1.12 -2.28 1.08
C ASP A 48 -1.26 -2.72 -0.39
N GLY A 49 -1.43 -4.02 -0.59
CA GLY A 49 -1.74 -4.62 -1.89
C GLY A 49 -3.23 -4.91 -2.00
N THR A 50 -3.91 -4.34 -2.98
CA THR A 50 -5.34 -4.56 -3.20
C THR A 50 -5.62 -5.15 -4.57
N LEU A 51 -6.49 -6.17 -4.61
CA LEU A 51 -6.97 -6.75 -5.86
C LEU A 51 -8.19 -5.99 -6.36
N VAL A 52 -8.01 -5.21 -7.43
CA VAL A 52 -9.12 -4.54 -8.11
C VAL A 52 -9.72 -5.52 -9.11
N LYS A 53 -10.97 -5.93 -8.87
CA LYS A 53 -11.71 -6.79 -9.80
C LYS A 53 -12.01 -6.06 -11.11
N LEU A 54 -11.77 -6.75 -12.22
CA LEU A 54 -12.12 -6.34 -13.56
C LEU A 54 -13.52 -6.88 -13.89
N SER A 55 -14.34 -6.06 -14.55
CA SER A 55 -15.72 -6.43 -14.92
C SER A 55 -15.79 -7.43 -16.07
N GLU A 56 -14.79 -7.45 -16.94
CA GLU A 56 -14.72 -8.31 -18.11
C GLU A 56 -13.30 -8.90 -18.23
N ARG A 57 -13.16 -10.04 -18.93
CA ARG A 57 -11.86 -10.58 -19.31
C ARG A 57 -11.14 -9.55 -20.21
N PRO A 58 -9.92 -9.14 -19.88
CA PRO A 58 -9.08 -8.34 -20.79
C PRO A 58 -8.93 -9.04 -22.13
N ARG A 59 -9.06 -8.28 -23.23
CA ARG A 59 -8.95 -8.84 -24.60
C ARG A 59 -7.56 -9.44 -24.85
N ASP A 60 -6.53 -8.81 -24.30
CA ASP A 60 -5.14 -9.27 -24.35
C ASP A 60 -4.74 -9.84 -22.99
N ASP A 61 -4.03 -10.97 -22.98
CA ASP A 61 -3.46 -11.62 -21.79
C ASP A 61 -4.43 -11.90 -20.63
N GLY A 62 -5.74 -12.05 -20.88
CA GLY A 62 -6.75 -12.25 -19.84
C GLY A 62 -6.52 -13.43 -18.88
N GLU A 63 -5.74 -14.44 -19.28
CA GLU A 63 -5.33 -15.56 -18.43
C GLU A 63 -4.36 -15.13 -17.32
N THR A 64 -3.53 -14.14 -17.60
CA THR A 64 -2.54 -13.61 -16.64
C THR A 64 -3.20 -12.82 -15.52
N LEU A 65 -4.40 -12.28 -15.76
CA LEU A 65 -5.20 -11.52 -14.79
C LEU A 65 -6.26 -12.39 -14.11
N PHE A 66 -6.28 -13.70 -14.36
CA PHE A 66 -7.18 -14.63 -13.71
C PHE A 66 -6.62 -15.05 -12.33
N ASP A 67 -7.33 -14.68 -11.26
CA ASP A 67 -6.91 -14.94 -9.89
C ASP A 67 -7.35 -16.31 -9.36
N ARG A 68 -6.83 -16.69 -8.18
CA ARG A 68 -7.16 -17.96 -7.51
C ARG A 68 -8.63 -18.08 -7.07
N LYS A 69 -9.39 -16.98 -7.12
CA LYS A 69 -10.82 -16.94 -6.81
C LYS A 69 -11.67 -16.92 -8.09
N SER A 70 -11.09 -17.27 -9.23
CA SER A 70 -11.73 -17.30 -10.54
C SER A 70 -12.32 -15.96 -10.99
N ASN A 71 -11.70 -14.84 -10.59
CA ASN A 71 -12.05 -13.52 -11.11
C ASN A 71 -10.92 -12.99 -11.99
N TYR A 72 -11.25 -12.05 -12.88
CA TYR A 72 -10.24 -11.20 -13.50
C TYR A 72 -9.93 -10.07 -12.51
N SER A 73 -8.69 -9.95 -12.06
CA SER A 73 -8.28 -8.90 -11.12
C SER A 73 -6.87 -8.41 -11.40
N MET A 74 -6.65 -7.13 -11.08
CA MET A 74 -5.35 -6.48 -11.15
C MET A 74 -4.87 -6.20 -9.73
N ASN A 75 -3.61 -6.52 -9.45
CA ASN A 75 -2.99 -6.11 -8.20
C ASN A 75 -2.56 -4.63 -8.31
N VAL A 76 -3.06 -3.83 -7.37
CA VAL A 76 -2.73 -2.42 -7.21
C VAL A 76 -2.11 -2.26 -5.84
N GLN A 77 -0.87 -1.77 -5.82
CA GLN A 77 -0.22 -1.36 -4.59
C GLN A 77 -0.59 0.10 -4.30
N VAL A 78 -0.95 0.40 -3.06
CA VAL A 78 -1.29 1.75 -2.63
C VAL A 78 -0.51 2.08 -1.36
N ILE A 79 -0.01 3.31 -1.27
CA ILE A 79 0.60 3.87 -0.07
C ILE A 79 -0.23 5.08 0.36
N TYR A 80 -0.58 5.11 1.64
CA TYR A 80 -1.37 6.17 2.24
C TYR A 80 -0.70 6.76 3.48
N ASP A 81 -0.96 8.04 3.73
CA ASP A 81 -0.46 8.78 4.90
C ASP A 81 -1.40 8.65 6.12
N GLN A 82 -1.12 9.37 7.21
CA GLN A 82 -1.96 9.44 8.41
C GLN A 82 -3.37 9.97 8.14
N ASN A 83 -3.53 10.82 7.12
CA ASN A 83 -4.82 11.39 6.74
C ASN A 83 -5.59 10.46 5.78
N LYS A 84 -5.04 9.29 5.45
CA LYS A 84 -5.59 8.31 4.50
C LYS A 84 -5.53 8.80 3.05
N CYS A 85 -4.76 9.86 2.80
CA CYS A 85 -4.56 10.35 1.45
C CYS A 85 -3.60 9.41 0.74
N VAL A 86 -3.95 9.02 -0.48
CA VAL A 86 -3.06 8.24 -1.34
C VAL A 86 -1.88 9.12 -1.71
N ILE A 87 -0.69 8.75 -1.26
CA ILE A 87 0.56 9.47 -1.55
C ILE A 87 1.37 8.79 -2.65
N TYR A 88 1.06 7.52 -2.93
CA TYR A 88 1.61 6.77 -4.04
C TYR A 88 0.73 5.57 -4.37
N PHE A 89 0.66 5.20 -5.64
CA PHE A 89 0.12 3.90 -6.02
C PHE A 89 0.87 3.35 -7.23
N PHE A 90 0.78 2.05 -7.43
CA PHE A 90 1.29 1.37 -8.60
C PHE A 90 0.29 0.30 -9.04
N ALA A 91 -0.26 0.48 -10.23
CA ALA A 91 -1.21 -0.44 -10.87
C ALA A 91 -0.56 -1.09 -12.10
N GLY A 92 -1.00 -2.30 -12.45
CA GLY A 92 -0.57 -2.97 -13.69
C GLY A 92 0.10 -4.33 -13.49
N MET A 93 -0.02 -4.93 -12.29
CA MET A 93 0.50 -6.27 -12.02
C MET A 93 -0.59 -7.32 -12.09
N LEU A 94 -0.21 -8.51 -12.56
CA LEU A 94 -1.08 -9.68 -12.63
C LEU A 94 -1.71 -9.96 -11.25
N GLY A 95 -2.99 -10.31 -11.19
CA GLY A 95 -3.69 -10.61 -9.92
C GLY A 95 -3.07 -11.76 -9.11
N SER A 96 -2.17 -12.54 -9.72
CA SER A 96 -1.40 -13.62 -9.09
C SER A 96 -0.02 -13.20 -8.56
N CYS A 97 0.44 -11.97 -8.84
CA CYS A 97 1.74 -11.49 -8.40
C CYS A 97 1.72 -11.18 -6.89
N HIS A 98 2.74 -11.67 -6.18
CA HIS A 98 2.98 -11.34 -4.77
C HIS A 98 3.21 -9.83 -4.59
N ASP A 99 2.79 -9.29 -3.46
CA ASP A 99 2.85 -7.84 -3.18
C ASP A 99 4.28 -7.29 -3.20
N LEU A 100 5.27 -8.08 -2.77
CA LEU A 100 6.69 -7.74 -2.94
C LEU A 100 7.11 -7.62 -4.41
N THR A 101 6.57 -8.47 -5.29
CA THR A 101 6.83 -8.41 -6.73
C THR A 101 6.23 -7.14 -7.32
N CYS A 102 5.05 -6.73 -6.86
CA CYS A 102 4.44 -5.46 -7.22
C CYS A 102 5.32 -4.28 -6.78
N LEU A 103 5.79 -4.28 -5.52
CA LEU A 103 6.69 -3.25 -5.01
C LEU A 103 7.96 -3.13 -5.86
N ARG A 104 8.61 -4.27 -6.18
CA ARG A 104 9.86 -4.33 -6.96
C ARG A 104 9.74 -3.81 -8.39
N ARG A 105 8.55 -3.95 -8.99
CA ARG A 105 8.29 -3.45 -10.35
C ARG A 105 7.83 -2.00 -10.38
N SER A 106 7.45 -1.46 -9.23
CA SER A 106 6.96 -0.10 -9.10
C SER A 106 8.06 0.94 -9.40
N SER A 107 7.67 2.12 -9.87
CA SER A 107 8.63 3.20 -10.13
C SER A 107 9.34 3.69 -8.87
N LEU A 108 8.68 3.54 -7.71
CA LEU A 108 9.24 3.79 -6.36
C LEU A 108 10.45 2.90 -6.07
N TRP A 109 10.48 1.65 -6.55
CA TRP A 109 11.53 0.69 -6.23
C TRP A 109 12.94 1.21 -6.54
N ARG A 110 13.10 1.91 -7.67
CA ARG A 110 14.40 2.47 -8.10
C ARG A 110 14.98 3.48 -7.11
N ARG A 111 14.13 4.10 -6.31
CA ARG A 111 14.49 5.11 -5.30
C ARG A 111 14.29 4.58 -3.88
N PHE A 112 13.87 3.33 -3.73
CA PHE A 112 13.58 2.72 -2.45
C PHE A 112 14.85 2.65 -1.61
N GLY A 113 14.78 3.14 -0.37
CA GLY A 113 15.92 3.33 0.52
C GLY A 113 16.83 4.53 0.23
N SER A 114 16.48 5.38 -0.75
CA SER A 114 17.16 6.67 -0.88
C SER A 114 16.74 7.64 0.22
N ALA A 115 17.66 8.48 0.68
CA ALA A 115 17.37 9.57 1.63
C ALA A 115 16.32 10.57 1.10
N GLN A 116 16.09 10.59 -0.22
CA GLN A 116 15.05 11.42 -0.83
C GLN A 116 13.63 10.93 -0.47
N LEU A 117 13.46 9.61 -0.31
CA LEU A 117 12.20 9.01 0.11
C LEU A 117 12.16 8.73 1.61
N PHE A 118 13.30 8.33 2.17
CA PHE A 118 13.44 7.80 3.53
C PHE A 118 14.61 8.46 4.27
N ASP A 119 14.48 9.75 4.58
CA ASP A 119 15.45 10.44 5.44
C ASP A 119 15.30 10.00 6.90
N ASN A 120 16.35 10.18 7.72
CA ASN A 120 16.28 10.01 9.18
C ASN A 120 15.74 8.64 9.67
N GLY A 121 16.07 7.55 8.97
CA GLY A 121 15.62 6.20 9.34
C GLY A 121 14.12 5.96 9.16
N ARG A 122 13.46 6.77 8.31
CA ARG A 122 12.04 6.62 8.01
C ARG A 122 11.75 5.33 7.24
N TYR A 123 10.56 4.77 7.43
CA TYR A 123 10.12 3.53 6.80
C TYR A 123 8.62 3.53 6.51
N LEU A 124 8.17 2.58 5.70
CA LEU A 124 6.74 2.25 5.52
C LEU A 124 6.36 1.04 6.36
N LEU A 125 5.13 0.99 6.83
CA LEU A 125 4.54 -0.23 7.38
C LEU A 125 3.75 -0.97 6.31
N GLY A 126 4.03 -2.26 6.15
CA GLY A 126 3.34 -3.14 5.21
C GLY A 126 2.62 -4.29 5.90
N ASP A 127 1.74 -4.93 5.16
CA ASP A 127 1.14 -6.20 5.56
C ASP A 127 2.15 -7.37 5.47
N SER A 128 1.73 -8.56 5.91
CA SER A 128 2.56 -9.76 5.93
C SER A 128 2.83 -10.38 4.55
N GLY A 129 2.19 -9.84 3.50
CA GLY A 129 2.44 -10.16 2.10
C GLY A 129 3.76 -9.59 1.60
N TYR A 130 4.29 -8.58 2.28
CA TYR A 130 5.61 -7.99 2.02
C TYR A 130 6.73 -8.69 2.78
N LEU A 131 7.94 -8.66 2.21
CA LEU A 131 9.17 -9.04 2.90
C LEU A 131 9.72 -7.82 3.64
N ALA A 132 10.20 -8.02 4.87
CA ALA A 132 10.84 -6.95 5.63
C ALA A 132 12.10 -6.46 4.90
N LEU A 133 12.23 -5.14 4.76
CA LEU A 133 13.36 -4.45 4.15
C LEU A 133 13.76 -3.28 5.07
N ASP A 134 14.94 -2.71 4.88
CA ASP A 134 15.46 -1.60 5.71
C ASP A 134 14.48 -0.42 5.85
N HIS A 135 13.64 -0.18 4.84
CA HIS A 135 12.63 0.88 4.82
C HIS A 135 11.19 0.38 4.67
N LEU A 136 10.97 -0.93 4.92
CA LEU A 136 9.66 -1.56 4.93
C LEU A 136 9.55 -2.54 6.10
N VAL A 137 8.80 -2.14 7.12
CA VAL A 137 8.52 -2.98 8.29
C VAL A 137 7.18 -3.68 8.06
N CYS A 138 7.15 -5.01 8.12
CA CYS A 138 5.96 -5.79 7.79
C CYS A 138 5.31 -6.43 9.02
N SER A 139 3.98 -6.56 9.00
CA SER A 139 3.26 -7.40 9.96
C SER A 139 3.73 -8.85 9.89
N ASN A 140 3.80 -9.51 11.05
CA ASN A 140 4.23 -10.90 11.11
C ASN A 140 3.10 -11.82 10.64
N LYS A 141 3.42 -12.82 9.80
CA LYS A 141 2.46 -13.90 9.52
C LYS A 141 2.12 -14.58 10.85
N LYS A 142 0.83 -14.85 11.12
CA LYS A 142 0.40 -15.58 12.33
C LYS A 142 0.94 -17.02 12.29
N THR A 143 2.20 -17.21 12.66
CA THR A 143 2.77 -18.48 13.11
C THR A 143 2.69 -18.45 14.63
N GLY A 144 1.97 -19.40 15.22
CA GLY A 144 1.38 -19.30 16.55
C GLY A 144 2.31 -18.92 17.72
N GLY A 145 1.68 -18.38 18.76
CA GLY A 145 2.17 -18.41 20.15
C GLY A 145 2.99 -17.22 20.65
N ASP A 146 3.36 -16.27 19.80
CA ASP A 146 4.25 -15.17 20.20
C ASP A 146 3.45 -13.89 20.51
N MET A 147 3.38 -13.52 21.79
CA MET A 147 2.54 -12.43 22.30
C MET A 147 2.94 -11.08 21.69
N ASP A 148 4.25 -10.84 21.55
CA ASP A 148 4.80 -9.63 20.94
C ASP A 148 4.38 -9.48 19.46
N LYS A 149 4.24 -10.60 18.73
CA LYS A 149 3.76 -10.59 17.35
C LYS A 149 2.25 -10.34 17.26
N VAL A 150 1.49 -10.80 18.25
CA VAL A 150 0.05 -10.53 18.35
C VAL A 150 -0.19 -9.06 18.66
N ASP A 151 0.58 -8.48 19.58
CA ASP A 151 0.48 -7.07 19.94
C ASP A 151 0.90 -6.16 18.79
N PHE A 152 2.01 -6.47 18.12
CA PHE A 152 2.46 -5.76 16.91
C PHE A 152 1.42 -5.77 15.79
N ASN A 153 0.87 -6.95 15.48
CA ASN A 153 -0.19 -7.08 14.47
C ASN A 153 -1.49 -6.39 14.90
N THR A 154 -1.78 -6.33 16.20
CA THR A 154 -2.92 -5.59 16.76
C THR A 154 -2.69 -4.09 16.64
N CYS A 155 -1.48 -3.59 16.86
CA CYS A 155 -1.13 -2.19 16.65
C CYS A 155 -1.24 -1.81 15.17
N ILE A 156 -0.78 -2.66 14.24
CA ILE A 156 -0.97 -2.44 12.79
C ILE A 156 -2.46 -2.45 12.44
N ALA A 157 -3.21 -3.44 12.93
CA ALA A 157 -4.66 -3.49 12.72
C ALA A 157 -5.38 -2.29 13.33
N HIS A 158 -4.97 -1.80 14.49
CA HIS A 158 -5.54 -0.61 15.13
C HIS A 158 -5.18 0.66 14.37
N ALA A 159 -3.94 0.80 13.90
CA ALA A 159 -3.54 1.90 13.03
C ALA A 159 -4.38 1.89 11.76
N THR A 160 -4.47 0.76 11.05
CA THR A 160 -5.28 0.61 9.84
C THR A 160 -6.78 0.80 10.11
N ILE A 161 -7.34 0.24 11.20
CA ILE A 161 -8.78 0.33 11.53
C ILE A 161 -9.16 1.71 12.05
N ARG A 162 -8.35 2.39 12.87
CA ARG A 162 -8.58 3.80 13.23
C ARG A 162 -8.53 4.67 11.98
N THR A 163 -7.57 4.36 11.11
CA THR A 163 -7.43 4.94 9.78
C THR A 163 -8.56 4.52 8.80
N ILE A 164 -9.45 3.59 9.14
CA ILE A 164 -10.65 3.30 8.31
C ILE A 164 -11.94 3.80 8.98
N ARG A 165 -12.11 3.67 10.30
CA ARG A 165 -13.33 4.03 11.04
C ARG A 165 -13.66 5.53 11.02
N THR A 166 -12.66 6.40 10.98
CA THR A 166 -12.90 7.86 10.85
C THR A 166 -13.41 8.25 9.45
N TYR A 167 -13.25 7.40 8.43
CA TYR A 167 -13.71 7.66 7.05
C TYR A 167 -15.22 7.44 6.89
N TYR A 168 -15.78 6.43 7.57
CA TYR A 168 -17.22 6.14 7.54
C TYR A 168 -18.09 7.01 8.47
N ARG A 169 -17.50 8.05 9.09
CA ARG A 169 -18.20 9.00 9.98
C ARG A 169 -18.29 10.42 9.40
N GLN A 170 -17.89 10.62 8.14
CA GLN A 170 -18.15 11.83 7.36
C GLN A 170 -19.20 11.53 6.30
#